data_AF-A0A819VTJ8-F1
#
_entry.id   AF-A0A819VTJ8-F1
#
_cell.length_a   1.000
_cell.length_b   1.000
_cell.length_c   1.000
_cell.angle_alpha   90.00
_cell.angle_beta   90.00
_cell.angle_gamma   90.00
#
_symmetry.space_group_name_H-M   'P 1'
#
loop_
_entity.id
_entity.type
_entity.pdbx_description
1 polymer ?
#
loop_
_entity_poly.entity_id
_entity_poly.type
_entity_poly.pdbx_seq_one_letter_code
_entity_poly.pdbx_strand_id
1 'polypeptide(L)'
;VHLLLSPTNVKRVVEWNTLKVKWGPDPLVTNDDAFVRQPRTVQQALQEQYKKLPNGLGDQCIGKTTVGYRYWKNNDTATILLFDRQGTIAGIQMAFPRLLAKDKLYSYDTQKLFNRETINNVDMYTITAYFIEPAKICTVGRTLSRLEHEGTGTGLFFQNGTNPLQDSIEVPFWENDIGRTKWTRGACFKTMGNHYWYDNHLNKNCSEFLPGFVLYNKGQLSAFGWIIVDKFDFSPRIEFPPKTAILSFLNPVPKCMSQQYDDAGGFSTMHTYFNTDPANLEC
;
A
#
# COMPACT_ATOMS: atom_id res chain seq x y z
N VAL A 1 5.60 -51.79 -18.97
CA VAL A 1 5.81 -50.36 -19.31
C VAL A 1 4.72 -49.57 -18.60
N HIS A 2 4.98 -49.13 -17.36
CA HIS A 2 4.09 -48.24 -16.62
C HIS A 2 4.56 -46.81 -16.83
N LEU A 3 3.82 -46.04 -17.64
CA LEU A 3 3.98 -44.60 -17.73
C LEU A 3 3.40 -43.97 -16.47
N LEU A 4 4.28 -43.59 -15.55
CA LEU A 4 3.96 -42.63 -14.49
C LEU A 4 3.79 -41.27 -15.16
N LEU A 5 2.55 -40.79 -15.23
CA LEU A 5 2.25 -39.40 -15.53
C LEU A 5 2.85 -38.55 -14.39
N SER A 6 3.85 -37.76 -14.74
CA SER A 6 4.41 -36.73 -13.87
C SER A 6 3.29 -35.73 -13.53
N PRO A 7 3.09 -35.36 -12.25
CA PRO A 7 2.14 -34.31 -11.92
C PRO A 7 2.66 -33.02 -12.53
N THR A 8 1.87 -32.45 -13.43
CA THR A 8 2.06 -31.11 -13.97
C THR A 8 2.31 -30.15 -12.81
N ASN A 9 3.39 -29.37 -12.93
CA ASN A 9 3.67 -28.22 -12.07
C ASN A 9 2.50 -27.24 -12.15
N VAL A 10 1.49 -27.41 -11.30
CA VAL A 10 0.55 -26.33 -10.98
C VAL A 10 1.35 -25.34 -10.13
N LYS A 11 2.05 -24.41 -10.79
CA LYS A 11 2.45 -23.16 -10.13
C LYS A 11 1.15 -22.58 -9.58
N ARG A 12 0.97 -22.61 -8.25
CA ARG A 12 -0.13 -21.90 -7.60
C ARG A 12 0.01 -20.43 -7.98
N VAL A 13 -0.85 -19.98 -8.89
CA VAL A 13 -1.04 -18.58 -9.25
C VAL A 13 -1.45 -17.89 -7.95
N VAL A 14 -0.60 -17.00 -7.40
CA VAL A 14 -1.13 -16.10 -6.38
C VAL A 14 -1.96 -15.09 -7.13
N GLU A 15 -3.25 -15.30 -7.08
CA GLU A 15 -4.20 -14.33 -7.55
C GLU A 15 -4.34 -13.28 -6.45
N TRP A 16 -4.07 -12.02 -6.79
CA TRP A 16 -4.49 -10.87 -6.00
C TRP A 16 -6.02 -10.79 -6.00
N ASN A 17 -6.71 -11.77 -5.42
CA ASN A 17 -8.15 -11.95 -5.56
C ASN A 17 -8.96 -11.15 -4.53
N THR A 18 -8.29 -10.38 -3.67
CA THR A 18 -8.91 -9.51 -2.68
C THR A 18 -8.23 -8.14 -2.63
N LEU A 19 -8.84 -7.22 -1.91
CA LEU A 19 -8.21 -5.99 -1.46
C LEU A 19 -8.70 -5.76 -0.03
N LYS A 20 -7.77 -5.72 0.92
CA LYS A 20 -8.06 -5.52 2.34
C LYS A 20 -7.09 -4.51 2.91
N VAL A 21 -7.53 -3.73 3.88
CA VAL A 21 -6.66 -2.80 4.62
C VAL A 21 -6.67 -3.12 6.10
N LYS A 22 -5.66 -2.62 6.81
CA LYS A 22 -5.45 -2.81 8.25
C LYS A 22 -5.09 -4.24 8.62
N TRP A 23 -3.98 -4.41 9.32
CA TRP A 23 -3.58 -5.66 9.93
C TRP A 23 -4.33 -5.92 11.25
N GLY A 24 -4.53 -7.20 11.56
CA GLY A 24 -5.00 -7.66 12.86
C GLY A 24 -4.13 -8.81 13.38
N PRO A 25 -3.87 -8.88 14.70
CA PRO A 25 -3.03 -9.93 15.29
C PRO A 25 -3.67 -11.31 15.29
N ASP A 26 -5.01 -11.36 15.33
CA ASP A 26 -5.75 -12.60 15.23
C ASP A 26 -6.14 -12.84 13.76
N PRO A 27 -5.59 -13.88 13.11
CA PRO A 27 -5.91 -14.17 11.72
C PRO A 27 -7.36 -14.61 11.50
N LEU A 28 -8.07 -15.00 12.57
CA LEU A 28 -9.48 -15.41 12.54
C LEU A 28 -10.43 -14.22 12.72
N VAL A 29 -9.93 -13.06 13.15
CA VAL A 29 -10.72 -11.83 13.24
C VAL A 29 -10.74 -11.16 11.86
N THR A 30 -11.78 -11.48 11.10
CA THR A 30 -12.14 -10.79 9.87
C THR A 30 -13.43 -10.01 10.08
N ASN A 31 -13.36 -8.94 10.87
CA ASN A 31 -14.48 -8.02 11.13
C ASN A 31 -14.11 -6.60 10.66
N ASP A 32 -14.93 -5.60 10.97
CA ASP A 32 -14.66 -4.21 10.59
C ASP A 32 -13.41 -3.60 11.27
N ASP A 33 -12.76 -4.32 12.20
CA ASP A 33 -11.60 -3.86 12.96
C ASP A 33 -10.26 -4.37 12.40
N ALA A 34 -10.24 -5.39 11.54
CA ALA A 34 -9.02 -5.93 10.94
C ALA A 34 -9.28 -6.56 9.57
N PHE A 35 -8.31 -6.46 8.66
CA PHE A 35 -8.39 -7.04 7.31
C PHE A 35 -9.64 -6.61 6.54
N VAL A 36 -9.98 -5.33 6.62
CA VAL A 36 -11.24 -4.81 6.13
C VAL A 36 -11.26 -4.74 4.62
N ARG A 37 -12.19 -5.49 4.04
CA ARG A 37 -12.36 -5.60 2.60
C ARG A 37 -12.69 -4.26 1.98
N GLN A 38 -12.11 -4.03 0.82
CA GLN A 38 -12.32 -2.87 -0.01
C GLN A 38 -12.97 -3.29 -1.33
N PRO A 39 -13.88 -2.48 -1.88
CA PRO A 39 -14.52 -2.75 -3.16
C PRO A 39 -13.47 -2.71 -4.28
N ARG A 40 -13.62 -3.59 -5.28
CA ARG A 40 -12.71 -3.66 -6.43
C ARG A 40 -13.32 -3.13 -7.72
N THR A 41 -14.59 -2.72 -7.67
CA THR A 41 -15.28 -2.04 -8.76
C THR A 41 -16.03 -0.81 -8.24
N VAL A 42 -16.25 0.18 -9.10
CA VAL A 42 -17.07 1.36 -8.77
C VAL A 42 -18.48 0.95 -8.36
N GLN A 43 -19.05 -0.07 -9.01
CA GLN A 43 -20.38 -0.59 -8.66
C GLN A 43 -20.43 -1.10 -7.20
N GLN A 44 -19.45 -1.91 -6.79
CA GLN A 44 -19.32 -2.36 -5.41
C GLN A 44 -19.08 -1.19 -4.47
N ALA A 45 -18.23 -0.23 -4.86
CA ALA A 45 -17.92 0.93 -4.04
C ALA A 45 -19.17 1.76 -3.75
N LEU A 46 -20.00 2.02 -4.76
CA LEU A 46 -21.26 2.75 -4.59
C LEU A 46 -22.25 1.99 -3.70
N GLN A 47 -22.36 0.66 -3.85
CA GLN A 47 -23.17 -0.20 -2.97
C GLN A 47 -22.69 -0.14 -1.52
N GLU A 48 -21.38 -0.06 -1.31
CA GLU A 48 -20.75 0.08 0.00
C GLU A 48 -20.65 1.53 0.49
N GLN A 49 -21.38 2.45 -0.15
CA GLN A 49 -21.52 3.87 0.22
C GLN A 49 -20.24 4.70 0.06
N TYR A 50 -19.30 4.25 -0.77
CA TYR A 50 -18.23 5.13 -1.24
C TYR A 50 -18.80 6.24 -2.12
N LYS A 51 -18.20 7.41 -2.02
CA LYS A 51 -18.53 8.59 -2.81
C LYS A 51 -17.28 9.09 -3.51
N LYS A 52 -17.44 9.71 -4.67
CA LYS A 52 -16.36 10.44 -5.32
C LYS A 52 -15.78 11.49 -4.36
N LEU A 53 -14.47 11.73 -4.46
CA LEU A 53 -13.87 12.87 -3.78
C LEU A 53 -14.52 14.20 -4.25
N PRO A 54 -14.73 15.16 -3.33
CA PRO A 54 -15.37 16.44 -3.65
C PRO A 54 -14.47 17.34 -4.51
N ASN A 55 -15.00 18.51 -4.87
CA ASN A 55 -14.28 19.56 -5.61
C ASN A 55 -13.72 19.09 -6.97
N GLY A 56 -14.41 18.14 -7.63
CA GLY A 56 -14.02 17.59 -8.94
C GLY A 56 -12.85 16.59 -8.89
N LEU A 57 -12.24 16.36 -7.73
CA LEU A 57 -11.10 15.44 -7.58
C LEU A 57 -11.46 13.99 -7.92
N GLY A 58 -12.70 13.58 -7.66
CA GLY A 58 -13.20 12.24 -8.01
C GLY A 58 -13.80 12.13 -9.41
N ASP A 59 -14.02 13.26 -10.10
CA ASP A 59 -14.58 13.30 -11.46
C ASP A 59 -13.51 13.31 -12.55
N GLN A 60 -12.27 13.65 -12.19
CA GLN A 60 -11.13 13.67 -13.10
C GLN A 60 -10.34 12.37 -12.96
N CYS A 61 -10.17 11.65 -14.07
CA CYS A 61 -9.24 10.53 -14.09
C CYS A 61 -7.78 11.01 -14.03
N ILE A 62 -7.41 12.01 -14.83
CA ILE A 62 -6.06 12.58 -14.81
C ILE A 62 -6.11 13.86 -13.96
N GLY A 63 -5.61 13.77 -12.74
CA GLY A 63 -5.45 14.91 -11.84
C GLY A 63 -4.06 15.55 -11.97
N LYS A 64 -3.81 16.57 -11.15
CA LYS A 64 -2.52 17.29 -11.12
C LYS A 64 -1.35 16.38 -10.70
N THR A 65 -1.59 15.54 -9.71
CA THR A 65 -0.58 14.70 -9.06
C THR A 65 -1.01 13.25 -8.92
N THR A 66 -2.18 12.87 -9.42
CA THR A 66 -2.74 11.53 -9.23
C THR A 66 -3.47 11.09 -10.50
N VAL A 67 -3.50 9.79 -10.80
CA VAL A 67 -4.30 9.21 -11.89
C VAL A 67 -5.30 8.16 -11.39
N GLY A 68 -6.52 8.19 -11.89
CA GLY A 68 -7.63 7.34 -11.47
C GLY A 68 -8.76 8.14 -10.81
N TYR A 69 -10.00 7.65 -11.00
CA TYR A 69 -11.18 8.22 -10.37
C TYR A 69 -11.19 7.88 -8.89
N ARG A 70 -11.25 8.90 -8.03
CA ARG A 70 -11.03 8.75 -6.59
C ARG A 70 -12.32 8.72 -5.79
N TYR A 71 -12.41 7.73 -4.91
CA TYR A 71 -13.55 7.50 -4.05
C TYR A 71 -13.11 7.27 -2.61
N TRP A 72 -13.91 7.75 -1.67
CA TRP A 72 -13.72 7.56 -0.23
C TRP A 72 -15.01 7.13 0.45
N LYS A 73 -14.93 6.63 1.67
CA LYS A 73 -16.10 6.29 2.49
C LYS A 73 -15.99 7.01 3.83
N ASN A 74 -17.10 7.59 4.30
CA ASN A 74 -17.18 8.26 5.59
C ASN A 74 -16.09 9.34 5.83
N ASN A 75 -15.62 10.00 4.77
CA ASN A 75 -14.51 10.96 4.80
C ASN A 75 -13.18 10.37 5.35
N ASP A 76 -13.03 9.04 5.35
CA ASP A 76 -11.80 8.36 5.72
C ASP A 76 -10.75 8.59 4.63
N THR A 77 -9.76 9.42 4.95
CA THR A 77 -8.69 9.80 4.04
C THR A 77 -7.51 8.82 4.08
N ALA A 78 -7.49 7.87 5.01
CA ALA A 78 -6.47 6.83 5.02
C ALA A 78 -6.67 5.83 3.87
N THR A 79 -7.91 5.67 3.40
CA THR A 79 -8.30 4.69 2.36
C THR A 79 -9.10 5.37 1.24
N ILE A 80 -8.41 6.10 0.38
CA ILE A 80 -8.96 6.64 -0.87
C ILE A 80 -8.70 5.61 -1.98
N LEU A 81 -9.76 5.08 -2.59
CA LEU A 81 -9.67 4.11 -3.67
C LEU A 81 -9.60 4.80 -5.02
N LEU A 82 -8.75 4.30 -5.91
CA LEU A 82 -8.55 4.82 -7.26
C LEU A 82 -9.07 3.78 -8.25
N PHE A 83 -10.00 4.18 -9.11
CA PHE A 83 -10.55 3.33 -10.16
C PHE A 83 -10.07 3.78 -11.54
N ASP A 84 -9.86 2.82 -12.43
CA ASP A 84 -9.58 3.09 -13.83
C ASP A 84 -10.84 3.55 -14.58
N ARG A 85 -10.67 3.92 -15.86
CA ARG A 85 -11.76 4.37 -16.73
C ARG A 85 -12.87 3.36 -16.98
N GLN A 86 -12.63 2.07 -16.72
CA GLN A 86 -13.62 1.01 -16.84
C GLN A 86 -14.32 0.74 -15.50
N GLY A 87 -13.95 1.48 -14.44
CA GLY A 87 -14.51 1.34 -13.11
C GLY A 87 -13.92 0.18 -12.30
N THR A 88 -12.75 -0.32 -12.67
CA THR A 88 -12.03 -1.38 -11.93
C THR A 88 -10.94 -0.75 -11.06
N ILE A 89 -10.69 -1.32 -9.88
CA ILE A 89 -9.67 -0.82 -8.95
C ILE A 89 -8.30 -0.72 -9.65
N ALA A 90 -7.62 0.40 -9.45
CA ALA A 90 -6.35 0.73 -10.07
C ALA A 90 -5.29 1.15 -9.06
N GLY A 91 -5.67 1.49 -7.82
CA GLY A 91 -4.74 1.86 -6.77
C GLY A 91 -5.45 2.27 -5.48
N ILE A 92 -4.65 2.68 -4.51
CA ILE A 92 -5.07 3.24 -3.23
C ILE A 92 -4.16 4.41 -2.84
N GLN A 93 -4.76 5.43 -2.23
CA GLN A 93 -4.09 6.61 -1.74
C GLN A 93 -4.43 6.81 -0.26
N MET A 94 -3.42 7.13 0.53
CA MET A 94 -3.59 7.66 1.87
C MET A 94 -3.35 9.16 1.83
N ALA A 95 -4.17 9.92 2.54
CA ALA A 95 -4.01 11.35 2.74
C ALA A 95 -4.16 11.71 4.22
N PHE A 96 -3.37 12.67 4.69
CA PHE A 96 -3.48 13.20 6.06
C PHE A 96 -3.22 14.71 6.09
N PRO A 97 -3.86 15.46 7.01
CA PRO A 97 -3.71 16.91 7.06
C PRO A 97 -2.27 17.33 7.33
N ARG A 98 -1.74 18.22 6.51
CA ARG A 98 -0.38 18.78 6.67
C ARG A 98 -0.20 19.48 8.01
N LEU A 99 -1.28 20.03 8.58
CA LEU A 99 -1.28 20.62 9.92
C LEU A 99 -0.85 19.62 11.01
N LEU A 100 -1.10 18.32 10.85
CA LEU A 100 -0.66 17.31 11.82
C LEU A 100 0.87 17.17 11.86
N ALA A 101 1.55 17.53 10.77
CA ALA A 101 3.00 17.45 10.62
C ALA A 101 3.74 18.78 10.84
N LYS A 102 3.03 19.88 11.14
CA LYS A 102 3.59 21.25 11.12
C LYS A 102 4.76 21.47 12.09
N ASP A 103 4.75 20.78 13.23
CA ASP A 103 5.75 20.93 14.30
C ASP A 103 6.61 19.67 14.47
N LYS A 104 6.62 18.78 13.46
CA LYS A 104 7.28 17.48 13.51
C LYS A 104 8.66 17.55 12.86
N LEU A 105 9.59 16.74 13.39
CA LEU A 105 10.99 16.73 12.93
C LEU A 105 11.15 16.12 11.55
N TYR A 106 10.20 15.28 11.11
CA TYR A 106 10.25 14.64 9.80
C TYR A 106 9.74 15.58 8.71
N SER A 107 10.59 15.84 7.72
CA SER A 107 10.25 16.73 6.61
C SER A 107 9.59 15.96 5.46
N TYR A 108 8.26 15.80 5.54
CA TYR A 108 7.44 15.17 4.50
C TYR A 108 7.62 15.81 3.11
N ASP A 109 7.88 17.11 3.06
CA ASP A 109 8.09 17.88 1.82
C ASP A 109 9.33 17.50 1.02
N THR A 110 10.31 16.88 1.68
CA THR A 110 11.55 16.44 1.03
C THR A 110 11.42 15.04 0.44
N GLN A 111 10.35 14.31 0.79
CA GLN A 111 10.14 12.94 0.35
C GLN A 111 9.34 12.90 -0.93
N LYS A 112 9.91 12.28 -1.96
CA LYS A 112 9.28 12.18 -3.28
C LYS A 112 7.99 11.35 -3.30
N LEU A 113 7.76 10.49 -2.30
CA LEU A 113 6.52 9.69 -2.20
C LEU A 113 5.33 10.52 -1.73
N PHE A 114 5.57 11.64 -1.04
CA PHE A 114 4.51 12.53 -0.61
C PHE A 114 4.24 13.60 -1.67
N ASN A 115 2.96 13.75 -2.01
CA ASN A 115 2.46 14.86 -2.81
C ASN A 115 1.54 15.73 -1.97
N ARG A 116 1.43 17.01 -2.33
CA ARG A 116 0.50 17.94 -1.69
C ARG A 116 -0.76 18.08 -2.52
N GLU A 117 -1.92 17.90 -1.89
CA GLU A 117 -3.21 18.13 -2.52
C GLU A 117 -4.19 18.81 -1.54
N THR A 118 -5.14 19.58 -2.07
CA THR A 118 -6.23 20.15 -1.26
C THR A 118 -7.47 19.28 -1.40
N ILE A 119 -7.77 18.49 -0.36
CA ILE A 119 -8.95 17.62 -0.32
C ILE A 119 -9.97 18.23 0.64
N ASN A 120 -11.18 18.53 0.15
CA ASN A 120 -12.25 19.12 0.95
C ASN A 120 -11.80 20.40 1.72
N ASN A 121 -11.11 21.29 1.01
CA ASN A 121 -10.55 22.54 1.56
C ASN A 121 -9.47 22.37 2.65
N VAL A 122 -8.90 21.18 2.78
CA VAL A 122 -7.79 20.91 3.70
C VAL A 122 -6.53 20.59 2.90
N ASP A 123 -5.41 21.23 3.25
CA ASP A 123 -4.09 20.93 2.70
C ASP A 123 -3.58 19.60 3.28
N MET A 124 -3.41 18.61 2.40
CA MET A 124 -3.07 17.23 2.74
C MET A 124 -1.73 16.83 2.17
N TYR A 125 -0.98 16.03 2.91
CA TYR A 125 -0.01 15.13 2.30
C TYR A 125 -0.73 13.90 1.77
N THR A 126 -0.28 13.37 0.63
CA THR A 126 -0.83 12.20 -0.04
C THR A 126 0.30 11.24 -0.41
N ILE A 127 0.06 9.94 -0.26
CA ILE A 127 0.95 8.86 -0.71
C ILE A 127 0.13 7.82 -1.46
N THR A 128 0.63 7.37 -2.61
CA THR A 128 -0.18 6.61 -3.58
C THR A 128 0.54 5.36 -4.06
N ALA A 129 -0.18 4.25 -4.08
CA ALA A 129 0.22 3.01 -4.73
C ALA A 129 -0.77 2.65 -5.84
N TYR A 130 -0.25 2.29 -7.01
CA TYR A 130 -1.03 1.78 -8.14
C TYR A 130 -0.86 0.28 -8.28
N PHE A 131 -1.94 -0.41 -8.63
CA PHE A 131 -2.01 -1.86 -8.82
C PHE A 131 -1.91 -2.27 -10.29
N ILE A 132 -1.90 -1.28 -11.18
CA ILE A 132 -1.61 -1.42 -12.60
C ILE A 132 -0.72 -0.26 -13.02
N GLU A 133 -0.07 -0.40 -14.17
CA GLU A 133 0.76 0.66 -14.73
C GLU A 133 -0.04 1.97 -14.88
N PRO A 134 0.42 3.09 -14.31
CA PRO A 134 -0.33 4.35 -14.29
C PRO A 134 -0.81 4.84 -15.66
N ALA A 135 0.00 4.62 -16.71
CA ALA A 135 -0.32 4.97 -18.09
C ALA A 135 -1.58 4.28 -18.64
N LYS A 136 -1.98 3.13 -18.08
CA LYS A 136 -3.15 2.36 -18.51
C LYS A 136 -4.44 2.77 -17.82
N ILE A 137 -4.37 3.44 -16.66
CA ILE A 137 -5.52 3.72 -15.78
C ILE A 137 -6.59 4.56 -16.50
N CYS A 138 -6.18 5.64 -17.15
CA CYS A 138 -7.11 6.60 -17.77
C CYS A 138 -7.25 6.43 -19.29
N THR A 139 -6.50 5.49 -19.90
CA THR A 139 -6.46 5.29 -21.36
C THR A 139 -7.22 4.05 -21.79
N VAL A 140 -6.87 2.88 -21.25
CA VAL A 140 -7.48 1.59 -21.59
C VAL A 140 -8.33 1.07 -20.43
N GLY A 141 -7.77 1.04 -19.21
CA GLY A 141 -8.38 0.44 -18.02
C GLY A 141 -8.50 -1.09 -18.13
N ARG A 142 -9.27 -1.69 -17.22
CA ARG A 142 -9.51 -3.13 -17.16
C ARG A 142 -11.00 -3.43 -17.09
N THR A 143 -11.46 -4.33 -17.95
CA THR A 143 -12.83 -4.85 -17.90
C THR A 143 -13.01 -5.76 -16.68
N LEU A 144 -14.26 -6.06 -16.32
CA LEU A 144 -14.57 -7.04 -15.26
C LEU A 144 -13.94 -8.41 -15.56
N SER A 145 -13.98 -8.86 -16.81
CA SER A 145 -13.33 -10.11 -17.21
C SER A 145 -11.82 -10.07 -16.97
N ARG A 146 -11.14 -8.93 -17.23
CA ARG A 146 -9.71 -8.79 -16.87
C ARG A 146 -9.49 -8.77 -15.36
N LEU A 147 -10.36 -8.12 -14.58
CA LEU A 147 -10.31 -8.19 -13.11
C LEU A 147 -10.43 -9.62 -12.59
N GLU A 148 -11.29 -10.44 -13.19
CA GLU A 148 -11.47 -11.85 -12.82
C GLU A 148 -10.22 -12.70 -13.12
N HIS A 149 -9.53 -12.43 -14.24
CA HIS A 149 -8.35 -13.21 -14.65
C HIS A 149 -7.04 -12.69 -14.05
N GLU A 150 -6.89 -11.37 -13.88
CA GLU A 150 -5.67 -10.71 -13.40
C GLU A 150 -5.71 -10.40 -11.90
N GLY A 151 -6.89 -10.48 -11.27
CA GLY A 151 -7.09 -10.03 -9.90
C GLY A 151 -7.04 -8.51 -9.74
N THR A 152 -6.83 -8.05 -8.51
CA THR A 152 -6.78 -6.65 -8.07
C THR A 152 -5.74 -5.83 -8.84
N GLY A 153 -4.71 -6.45 -9.40
CA GLY A 153 -3.67 -5.75 -10.14
C GLY A 153 -2.70 -6.68 -10.86
N THR A 154 -1.91 -6.10 -11.76
CA THR A 154 -0.86 -6.79 -12.52
C THR A 154 0.55 -6.38 -12.08
N GLY A 155 0.67 -5.50 -11.08
CA GLY A 155 1.94 -5.01 -10.53
C GLY A 155 1.69 -4.02 -9.40
N LEU A 156 2.74 -3.62 -8.69
CA LEU A 156 2.66 -2.60 -7.64
C LEU A 156 3.64 -1.47 -7.97
N PHE A 157 3.12 -0.25 -8.00
CA PHE A 157 3.88 0.95 -8.35
C PHE A 157 3.68 2.00 -7.26
N PHE A 158 4.73 2.33 -6.53
CA PHE A 158 4.71 3.46 -5.60
C PHE A 158 4.99 4.74 -6.36
N GLN A 159 4.09 5.71 -6.26
CA GLN A 159 4.30 7.01 -6.87
C GLN A 159 5.50 7.71 -6.22
N ASN A 160 6.44 8.20 -7.03
CA ASN A 160 7.72 8.73 -6.56
C ASN A 160 8.04 10.11 -7.16
N GLY A 161 7.05 10.98 -7.13
CA GLY A 161 7.09 12.32 -7.70
C GLY A 161 5.69 12.85 -7.96
N THR A 162 5.63 13.99 -8.64
CA THR A 162 4.37 14.66 -8.98
C THR A 162 3.75 14.12 -10.27
N ASN A 163 4.54 13.47 -11.13
CA ASN A 163 4.04 12.89 -12.37
C ASN A 163 3.89 11.36 -12.25
N PRO A 164 2.71 10.82 -11.92
CA PRO A 164 2.53 9.38 -11.76
C PRO A 164 2.78 8.56 -13.04
N LEU A 165 2.80 9.19 -14.22
CA LEU A 165 3.04 8.50 -15.50
C LEU A 165 4.53 8.25 -15.78
N GLN A 166 5.43 8.93 -15.07
CA GLN A 166 6.88 8.85 -15.27
C GLN A 166 7.62 8.51 -13.97
N ASP A 167 7.08 8.94 -12.85
CA ASP A 167 7.72 8.88 -11.54
C ASP A 167 7.09 7.78 -10.68
N SER A 168 7.54 6.54 -10.87
CA SER A 168 7.12 5.43 -10.01
C SER A 168 8.27 4.48 -9.68
N ILE A 169 8.18 3.86 -8.50
CA ILE A 169 9.02 2.73 -8.10
C ILE A 169 8.18 1.48 -8.33
N GLU A 170 8.52 0.71 -9.36
CA GLU A 170 7.95 -0.62 -9.57
C GLU A 170 8.51 -1.60 -8.53
N VAL A 171 7.61 -2.37 -7.93
CA VAL A 171 7.94 -3.45 -7.01
C VAL A 171 7.91 -4.76 -7.80
N PRO A 172 8.99 -5.58 -7.73
CA PRO A 172 8.97 -6.89 -8.34
C PRO A 172 7.77 -7.71 -7.85
N PHE A 173 7.17 -8.51 -8.74
CA PHE A 173 6.07 -9.38 -8.31
C PHE A 173 6.59 -10.62 -7.57
N TRP A 174 7.75 -11.15 -8.00
CA TRP A 174 8.37 -12.36 -7.47
C TRP A 174 9.53 -12.00 -6.55
N GLU A 175 9.59 -12.66 -5.38
CA GLU A 175 10.62 -12.42 -4.38
C GLU A 175 12.03 -12.68 -4.92
N ASN A 176 12.18 -13.67 -5.82
CA ASN A 176 13.47 -13.99 -6.45
C ASN A 176 14.02 -12.86 -7.34
N ASP A 177 13.17 -11.94 -7.81
CA ASP A 177 13.61 -10.80 -8.62
C ASP A 177 14.05 -9.61 -7.76
N ILE A 178 13.79 -9.64 -6.44
CA ILE A 178 14.06 -8.52 -5.53
C ILE A 178 15.55 -8.19 -5.40
N GLY A 179 16.43 -9.20 -5.53
CA GLY A 179 17.88 -9.06 -5.38
C GLY A 179 18.54 -8.19 -6.45
N ARG A 180 17.81 -7.81 -7.51
CA ARG A 180 18.27 -6.88 -8.55
C ARG A 180 17.78 -5.46 -8.34
N THR A 181 17.13 -5.19 -7.22
CA THR A 181 16.55 -3.89 -6.88
C THR A 181 17.19 -3.33 -5.61
N LYS A 182 16.74 -2.15 -5.17
CA LYS A 182 17.13 -1.58 -3.88
C LYS A 182 16.30 -2.11 -2.70
N TRP A 183 15.30 -2.95 -2.93
CA TRP A 183 14.52 -3.55 -1.85
C TRP A 183 15.40 -4.52 -1.07
N THR A 184 15.57 -4.24 0.21
CA THR A 184 16.40 -5.02 1.13
C THR A 184 15.51 -5.82 2.06
N ARG A 185 15.87 -7.09 2.30
CA ARG A 185 15.11 -7.97 3.17
C ARG A 185 15.17 -7.47 4.61
N GLY A 186 14.01 -7.24 5.20
CA GLY A 186 13.83 -6.92 6.61
C GLY A 186 13.65 -8.17 7.47
N ALA A 187 12.82 -8.05 8.49
CA ALA A 187 12.43 -9.18 9.33
C ALA A 187 11.15 -9.85 8.78
N CYS A 188 10.91 -11.07 9.23
CA CYS A 188 9.66 -11.76 8.93
C CYS A 188 8.75 -11.73 10.15
N PHE A 189 7.49 -11.34 9.93
CA PHE A 189 6.49 -11.21 10.97
C PHE A 189 5.37 -12.22 10.72
N LYS A 190 5.13 -13.11 11.68
CA LYS A 190 4.06 -14.12 11.63
C LYS A 190 2.72 -13.41 11.44
N THR A 191 1.90 -13.82 10.46
CA THR A 191 0.64 -13.16 10.03
C THR A 191 0.78 -11.91 9.13
N MET A 192 2.00 -11.55 8.72
CA MET A 192 2.22 -10.48 7.72
C MET A 192 3.06 -10.98 6.53
N GLY A 193 4.11 -11.76 6.79
CA GLY A 193 5.07 -12.26 5.79
C GLY A 193 6.46 -11.62 5.91
N ASN A 194 7.27 -11.81 4.86
CA ASN A 194 8.62 -11.26 4.79
C ASN A 194 8.57 -9.77 4.41
N HIS A 195 9.01 -8.89 5.32
CA HIS A 195 9.10 -7.47 5.04
C HIS A 195 10.32 -7.15 4.17
N TYR A 196 10.14 -6.23 3.24
CA TYR A 196 11.21 -5.62 2.48
C TYR A 196 11.10 -4.10 2.53
N TRP A 197 12.25 -3.47 2.68
CA TRP A 197 12.39 -2.02 2.87
C TRP A 197 13.33 -1.47 1.82
N TYR A 198 12.99 -0.31 1.26
CA TYR A 198 13.77 0.27 0.19
C TYR A 198 15.08 0.88 0.70
N ASP A 199 16.20 0.37 0.19
CA ASP A 199 17.55 0.85 0.44
C ASP A 199 17.86 0.94 1.95
N ASN A 200 17.51 -0.10 2.71
CA ASN A 200 17.63 -0.12 4.16
C ASN A 200 18.95 -0.73 4.62
N HIS A 201 19.67 -0.01 5.49
CA HIS A 201 20.95 -0.41 6.06
C HIS A 201 21.24 0.32 7.38
N LEU A 202 22.17 -0.19 8.20
CA LEU A 202 22.45 0.32 9.56
C LEU A 202 22.71 1.83 9.66
N ASN A 203 23.41 2.40 8.67
CA ASN A 203 23.80 3.82 8.65
C ASN A 203 22.85 4.67 7.81
N LYS A 204 21.61 4.21 7.57
CA LYS A 204 20.63 4.97 6.77
C LYS A 204 20.26 6.23 7.53
N ASN A 205 20.17 7.34 6.81
CA ASN A 205 19.58 8.55 7.34
C ASN A 205 18.06 8.36 7.46
N CYS A 206 17.51 8.45 8.67
CA CYS A 206 16.07 8.26 8.90
C CYS A 206 15.22 9.34 8.23
N SER A 207 15.79 10.51 7.96
CA SER A 207 15.10 11.53 7.16
C SER A 207 14.96 11.15 5.68
N GLU A 208 15.65 10.11 5.20
CA GLU A 208 15.57 9.58 3.83
C GLU A 208 14.90 8.20 3.80
N PHE A 209 14.27 7.82 4.91
CA PHE A 209 13.56 6.56 5.01
C PHE A 209 12.32 6.60 4.12
N LEU A 210 12.28 5.70 3.13
CA LEU A 210 11.15 5.58 2.22
C LEU A 210 9.92 5.14 3.02
N PRO A 211 8.81 5.91 3.04
CA PRO A 211 7.64 5.64 3.88
C PRO A 211 6.75 4.49 3.36
N GLY A 212 7.33 3.49 2.69
CA GLY A 212 6.64 2.33 2.14
C GLY A 212 7.45 1.05 2.26
N PHE A 213 6.76 -0.05 2.54
CA PHE A 213 7.32 -1.40 2.62
C PHE A 213 6.45 -2.40 1.86
N VAL A 214 7.05 -3.52 1.49
CA VAL A 214 6.37 -4.57 0.74
C VAL A 214 6.52 -5.91 1.46
N LEU A 215 5.52 -6.78 1.27
CA LEU A 215 5.41 -8.05 1.96
C LEU A 215 5.35 -9.18 0.94
N TYR A 216 6.23 -10.16 1.10
CA TYR A 216 6.21 -11.38 0.33
C TYR A 216 5.78 -12.56 1.18
N ASN A 217 4.96 -13.42 0.58
CA ASN A 217 4.54 -14.68 1.14
C ASN A 217 4.74 -15.77 0.10
N LYS A 218 5.46 -16.85 0.46
CA LYS A 218 5.73 -18.00 -0.43
C LYS A 218 6.32 -17.58 -1.78
N GLY A 219 7.23 -16.60 -1.78
CA GLY A 219 7.95 -16.11 -2.96
C GLY A 219 7.19 -15.10 -3.83
N GLN A 220 6.01 -14.62 -3.41
CA GLN A 220 5.16 -13.73 -4.21
C GLN A 220 4.72 -12.51 -3.40
N LEU A 221 4.63 -11.36 -4.06
CA LEU A 221 4.15 -10.11 -3.46
C LEU A 221 2.69 -10.29 -3.02
N SER A 222 2.44 -10.21 -1.72
CA SER A 222 1.13 -10.48 -1.10
C SER A 222 0.47 -9.22 -0.55
N ALA A 223 1.27 -8.25 -0.14
CA ALA A 223 0.81 -7.02 0.49
C ALA A 223 1.88 -5.94 0.43
N PHE A 224 1.49 -4.74 0.82
CA PHE A 224 2.39 -3.63 1.09
C PHE A 224 1.84 -2.79 2.23
N GLY A 225 2.60 -1.81 2.69
CA GLY A 225 2.07 -0.84 3.63
C GLY A 225 2.85 0.46 3.65
N TRP A 226 2.24 1.43 4.32
CA TRP A 226 2.86 2.71 4.61
C TRP A 226 3.37 2.73 6.04
N ILE A 227 4.50 3.39 6.25
CA ILE A 227 4.98 3.79 7.57
C ILE A 227 5.23 5.29 7.55
N ILE A 228 4.50 5.98 8.41
CA ILE A 228 4.51 7.43 8.54
C ILE A 228 5.21 7.74 9.85
N VAL A 229 6.21 8.63 9.77
CA VAL A 229 7.08 8.99 10.89
C VAL A 229 6.39 10.01 11.77
N ASP A 230 5.33 9.61 12.45
CA ASP A 230 4.59 10.33 13.48
C ASP A 230 3.38 9.47 13.88
N LYS A 231 2.84 9.71 15.07
CA LYS A 231 1.56 9.14 15.49
C LYS A 231 0.40 10.03 15.07
N PHE A 232 -0.30 9.68 14.00
CA PHE A 232 -1.51 10.34 13.52
C PHE A 232 -2.75 9.44 13.69
N ASP A 233 -3.68 9.89 14.53
CA ASP A 233 -4.95 9.20 14.82
C ASP A 233 -6.13 9.91 14.14
N PHE A 234 -6.22 9.75 12.83
CA PHE A 234 -7.26 10.38 11.99
C PHE A 234 -8.17 9.37 11.28
N SER A 235 -7.88 8.07 11.43
CA SER A 235 -8.65 7.00 10.80
C SER A 235 -8.51 5.70 11.60
N PRO A 236 -9.60 4.91 11.73
CA PRO A 236 -9.55 3.60 12.38
C PRO A 236 -8.74 2.55 11.59
N ARG A 237 -8.27 2.90 10.39
CA ARG A 237 -7.40 2.07 9.53
C ARG A 237 -5.93 2.16 9.90
N ILE A 238 -5.55 3.17 10.67
CA ILE A 238 -4.16 3.37 11.09
C ILE A 238 -3.84 2.45 12.27
N GLU A 239 -2.66 1.86 12.18
CA GLU A 239 -2.08 0.94 13.16
C GLU A 239 -0.91 1.64 13.86
N PHE A 240 -0.80 1.44 15.17
CA PHE A 240 0.22 2.06 16.01
C PHE A 240 1.14 0.99 16.62
N PRO A 241 2.17 0.52 15.87
CA PRO A 241 3.07 -0.49 16.38
C PRO A 241 3.83 0.05 17.60
N PRO A 242 3.98 -0.74 18.68
CA PRO A 242 4.83 -0.35 19.78
C PRO A 242 6.29 -0.32 19.32
N LYS A 243 7.13 0.48 19.99
CA LYS A 243 8.57 0.59 19.69
C LYS A 243 9.29 -0.77 19.59
N THR A 244 8.90 -1.71 20.44
CA THR A 244 9.48 -3.07 20.46
C THR A 244 9.20 -3.86 19.18
N ALA A 245 8.14 -3.52 18.43
CA ALA A 245 7.82 -4.18 17.17
C ALA A 245 8.77 -3.78 16.02
N ILE A 246 9.56 -2.71 16.16
CA ILE A 246 10.51 -2.25 15.12
C ILE A 246 11.45 -3.36 14.67
N LEU A 247 11.97 -4.15 15.62
CA LEU A 247 12.84 -5.29 15.33
C LEU A 247 12.12 -6.43 14.59
N SER A 248 10.80 -6.51 14.70
CA SER A 248 9.98 -7.55 14.08
C SER A 248 9.68 -7.27 12.62
N PHE A 249 9.94 -6.05 12.13
CA PHE A 249 9.74 -5.69 10.73
C PHE A 249 11.02 -5.20 10.02
N LEU A 250 11.96 -4.53 10.70
CA LEU A 250 13.23 -4.06 10.13
C LEU A 250 14.41 -4.97 10.50
N ASN A 251 15.23 -5.29 9.50
CA ASN A 251 16.54 -5.92 9.68
C ASN A 251 17.47 -5.53 8.51
N PRO A 252 18.65 -4.92 8.74
CA PRO A 252 19.05 -4.32 9.99
C PRO A 252 18.16 -3.12 10.36
N VAL A 253 18.09 -2.76 11.64
CA VAL A 253 17.41 -1.53 12.06
C VAL A 253 18.37 -0.34 11.94
N PRO A 254 18.04 0.72 11.20
CA PRO A 254 18.86 1.93 11.16
C PRO A 254 19.09 2.50 12.56
N LYS A 255 20.31 2.93 12.86
CA LYS A 255 20.69 3.42 14.21
C LYS A 255 19.80 4.56 14.71
N CYS A 256 19.36 5.43 13.81
CA CYS A 256 18.49 6.57 14.12
C CYS A 256 17.03 6.18 14.40
N MET A 257 16.58 4.97 14.02
CA MET A 257 15.16 4.63 13.99
C MET A 257 14.51 4.66 15.39
N SER A 258 15.26 4.20 16.40
CA SER A 258 14.80 4.20 17.80
C SER A 258 14.56 5.62 18.33
N GLN A 259 15.49 6.53 18.05
CA GLN A 259 15.37 7.94 18.45
C GLN A 259 14.26 8.64 17.66
N GLN A 260 14.18 8.39 16.36
CA GLN A 260 13.13 8.93 15.49
C GLN A 260 11.74 8.53 15.98
N TYR A 261 11.55 7.28 16.43
CA TYR A 261 10.29 6.83 17.02
C TYR A 261 9.92 7.64 18.26
N ASP A 262 10.88 7.84 19.17
CA ASP A 262 10.63 8.57 20.42
C ASP A 262 10.31 10.04 20.14
N ASP A 263 11.10 10.69 19.28
CA ASP A 263 10.94 12.11 18.94
C ASP A 263 9.60 12.38 18.21
N ALA A 264 9.15 11.43 17.38
CA ALA A 264 7.89 11.54 16.65
C ALA A 264 6.66 11.17 17.52
N GLY A 265 6.87 10.59 18.70
CA GLY A 265 5.81 10.07 19.57
C GLY A 265 5.21 8.75 19.07
N GLY A 266 5.93 8.04 18.21
CA GLY A 266 5.53 6.79 17.56
C GLY A 266 5.38 6.89 16.05
N PHE A 267 5.00 5.77 15.43
CA PHE A 267 4.74 5.67 13.99
C PHE A 267 3.28 5.30 13.72
N SER A 268 2.77 5.79 12.60
CA SER A 268 1.50 5.38 12.01
C SER A 268 1.75 4.44 10.84
N THR A 269 1.11 3.29 10.85
CA THR A 269 1.23 2.30 9.76
C THR A 269 -0.12 1.94 9.19
N MET A 270 -0.16 1.51 7.93
CA MET A 270 -1.37 0.94 7.34
C MET A 270 -0.98 -0.10 6.31
N HIS A 271 -1.41 -1.34 6.54
CA HIS A 271 -1.21 -2.43 5.59
C HIS A 271 -2.33 -2.48 4.55
N THR A 272 -1.99 -2.90 3.33
CA THR A 272 -2.89 -3.25 2.24
C THR A 272 -2.54 -4.63 1.70
N TYR A 273 -3.49 -5.56 1.75
CA TYR A 273 -3.33 -6.97 1.37
C TYR A 273 -4.09 -7.29 0.10
N PHE A 274 -3.45 -8.04 -0.80
CA PHE A 274 -4.03 -8.47 -2.08
C PHE A 274 -4.57 -9.90 -2.05
N ASN A 275 -3.99 -10.73 -1.19
CA ASN A 275 -4.48 -12.04 -0.84
C ASN A 275 -4.54 -12.10 0.69
N THR A 276 -5.57 -12.71 1.28
CA THR A 276 -5.42 -13.20 2.66
C THR A 276 -6.59 -14.06 3.09
N ASP A 277 -6.25 -15.31 3.37
CA ASP A 277 -6.49 -15.89 4.68
C ASP A 277 -5.25 -15.58 5.55
N PRO A 278 -5.34 -14.70 6.56
CA PRO A 278 -4.18 -14.29 7.37
C PRO A 278 -3.46 -15.45 8.07
N ALA A 279 -4.12 -16.60 8.27
CA ALA A 279 -3.48 -17.81 8.79
C ALA A 279 -2.41 -18.38 7.84
N ASN A 280 -2.44 -18.00 6.55
CA ASN A 280 -1.51 -18.47 5.53
C ASN A 280 -0.36 -17.49 5.23
N LEU A 281 -0.24 -16.39 5.98
CA LEU A 281 0.87 -15.44 5.86
C LEU A 281 2.05 -15.91 6.73
N GLU A 282 3.00 -16.58 6.07
CA GLU A 282 4.10 -17.27 6.72
C GLU A 282 5.46 -16.77 6.20
N CYS A 283 6.45 -17.03 7.04
CA CYS A 283 7.87 -17.10 6.70
C CYS A 283 8.17 -18.56 6.33
#